data_AF-A0A371IK84-F1
#
_entry.id   AF-A0A371IK84-F1
#
_cell.length_a   1.000
_cell.length_b   1.000
_cell.length_c   1.000
_cell.angle_alpha   90.00
_cell.angle_beta   90.00
_cell.angle_gamma   90.00
#
_symmetry.space_group_name_H-M   'P 1'
#
loop_
_entity.id
_entity.type
_entity.pdbx_description
1 polymer ?
#
loop_
_entity_poly.entity_id
_entity_poly.type
_entity_poly.pdbx_seq_one_letter_code
_entity_poly.pdbx_strand_id
1 'polypeptide(L)' 'MLIKSVLERRDNLRSYIYSISIAKNYCDIGIGNKKMVEDLEAVLDELQKEFDDLDTSLRQIENIEM' A
#
# COMPACT_ATOMS: atom_id res chain seq x y z
N MET A 1 0.18 0.23 23.10
CA MET A 1 -0.31 1.37 22.26
C MET A 1 0.37 1.40 20.90
N LEU A 2 1.71 1.30 20.80
CA LEU A 2 2.40 1.33 19.49
C LEU A 2 2.00 0.22 18.52
N ILE A 3 1.92 -1.05 18.95
CA ILE A 3 1.60 -2.17 18.05
C ILE A 3 0.22 -1.99 17.39
N LYS A 4 -0.79 -1.56 18.15
CA LYS A 4 -2.13 -1.30 17.62
C LYS A 4 -2.11 -0.24 16.51
N SER A 5 -1.40 0.88 16.72
CA SER A 5 -1.27 1.92 15.70
C SER A 5 -0.50 1.45 14.46
N VAL A 6 0.47 0.56 14.62
CA VAL A 6 1.23 -0.01 13.48
C VAL A 6 0.33 -0.96 12.68
N LEU A 7 -0.45 -1.81 13.34
CA LEU A 7 -1.43 -2.68 12.69
C LEU A 7 -2.52 -1.88 11.95
N GLU A 8 -3.06 -0.83 12.58
CA GLU A 8 -4.03 0.07 11.94
C GLU A 8 -3.42 0.76 10.71
N ARG A 9 -2.16 1.20 10.78
CA ARG A 9 -1.45 1.78 9.63
C ARG A 9 -1.29 0.77 8.49
N ARG A 10 -0.92 -0.48 8.78
CA ARG A 10 -0.82 -1.58 7.80
C ARG A 10 -2.16 -1.78 7.07
N ASP A 11 -3.25 -1.84 7.83
CA ASP A 11 -4.57 -2.12 7.28
C ASP A 11 -5.09 -0.93 6.43
N ASN A 12 -4.73 0.30 6.80
CA ASN A 12 -4.98 1.49 6.00
C ASN A 12 -4.18 1.48 4.70
N LEU A 13 -2.88 1.17 4.75
CA LEU A 13 -2.02 1.05 3.56
C LEU A 13 -2.59 0.02 2.58
N ARG A 14 -3.02 -1.14 3.07
CA ARG A 14 -3.67 -2.16 2.25
C ARG A 14 -4.91 -1.63 1.54
N SER A 15 -5.73 -0.86 2.25
CA SER A 15 -6.95 -0.26 1.71
C SER A 15 -6.61 0.79 0.63
N TYR A 16 -5.59 1.61 0.85
CA TYR A 16 -5.14 2.60 -0.12
C TYR A 16 -4.57 1.97 -1.39
N ILE A 17 -3.71 0.96 -1.25
CA ILE A 17 -3.16 0.19 -2.39
C ILE A 17 -4.30 -0.37 -3.24
N TYR A 18 -5.31 -0.98 -2.60
CA TYR A 18 -6.49 -1.50 -3.30
C TYR A 18 -7.26 -0.41 -4.05
N SER A 19 -7.57 0.71 -3.39
CA SER A 19 -8.30 1.81 -4.02
C SER A 19 -7.54 2.44 -5.18
N ILE A 20 -6.23 2.62 -5.06
CA ILE A 20 -5.39 3.20 -6.11
C ILE A 20 -5.24 2.23 -7.29
N SER A 21 -5.13 0.93 -7.03
CA SER A 21 -5.13 -0.09 -8.10
C SER A 21 -6.41 -0.03 -8.93
N ILE A 22 -7.58 0.11 -8.28
CA ILE A 22 -8.85 0.29 -9.00
C ILE A 22 -8.85 1.59 -9.80
N ALA A 23 -8.41 2.70 -9.20
CA ALA A 23 -8.38 4.00 -9.87
C ALA A 23 -7.45 3.99 -11.10
N LYS A 24 -6.27 3.37 -10.98
CA LYS A 24 -5.32 3.18 -12.08
C LYS A 24 -5.95 2.39 -13.21
N ASN A 25 -6.58 1.25 -12.89
CA ASN A 25 -7.25 0.40 -13.88
C ASN A 25 -8.38 1.15 -14.60
N TYR A 26 -9.18 1.92 -13.86
CA TYR A 26 -10.22 2.77 -14.45
C TYR A 26 -9.62 3.84 -15.38
N CYS A 27 -8.50 4.47 -15.00
CA CYS A 27 -7.82 5.46 -15.84
C CYS A 27 -7.24 4.83 -17.11
N ASP A 28 -6.66 3.63 -17.01
CA ASP A 28 -6.05 2.90 -18.12
C ASP A 28 -7.09 2.45 -19.15
N ILE A 29 -8.17 1.81 -18.69
CA ILE A 29 -9.23 1.29 -19.57
C ILE A 29 -10.21 2.37 -20.02
N GLY A 30 -10.63 3.25 -19.10
CA GLY A 30 -11.79 4.13 -19.30
C GLY A 30 -11.46 5.53 -19.81
N ILE A 31 -10.29 6.07 -19.44
CA ILE A 31 -9.92 7.47 -19.76
C ILE A 31 -8.81 7.53 -20.80
N GLY A 32 -7.90 6.55 -20.83
CA GLY A 32 -6.74 6.53 -21.73
C GLY A 32 -5.69 7.60 -21.40
N ASN A 33 -5.73 8.16 -20.18
CA ASN A 33 -4.76 9.17 -19.74
C ASN A 33 -3.50 8.49 -19.19
N LYS A 34 -2.52 8.27 -20.07
CA LYS A 34 -1.25 7.60 -19.74
C LYS A 34 -0.48 8.28 -18.59
N LYS A 35 -0.46 9.61 -18.56
CA LYS A 35 0.26 10.33 -17.51
C LYS A 35 -0.37 10.09 -16.13
N MET A 36 -1.70 10.07 -16.06
CA MET A 36 -2.41 9.72 -14.82
C MET A 36 -2.13 8.27 -14.40
N VAL A 37 -2.07 7.33 -15.35
CA VAL A 37 -1.72 5.92 -15.05
C VAL A 37 -0.30 5.80 -14.49
N GLU A 38 0.67 6.50 -15.08
CA GLU A 38 2.05 6.56 -14.58
C GLU A 38 2.14 7.17 -13.17
N ASP A 39 1.43 8.28 -12.95
CA ASP A 39 1.42 8.96 -11.65
C ASP A 39 0.76 8.06 -10.57
N LEU A 40 -0.33 7.37 -10.90
CA LEU A 40 -0.97 6.41 -10.00
C LEU A 40 -0.11 5.18 -9.73
N GLU A 41 0.66 4.71 -10.72
CA GLU A 41 1.61 3.61 -10.52
C GLU A 41 2.74 4.02 -9.57
N ALA A 42 3.31 5.21 -9.74
CA ALA A 42 4.36 5.70 -8.85
C ALA A 42 3.89 5.78 -7.39
N VAL A 43 2.65 6.24 -7.16
CA VAL A 43 2.05 6.26 -5.81
C VAL A 43 1.82 4.84 -5.29
N LEU A 44 1.37 3.91 -6.14
CA LEU A 44 1.15 2.53 -5.77
C LEU A 44 2.46 1.84 -5.33
N ASP A 45 3.55 2.08 -6.06
CA ASP A 45 4.89 1.55 -5.74
C ASP A 45 5.39 2.07 -4.38
N GLU A 46 5.22 3.37 -4.10
CA GLU A 46 5.59 3.97 -2.81
C GLU A 46 4.80 3.36 -1.65
N LEU A 47 3.48 3.21 -1.81
CA LEU A 47 2.62 2.61 -0.78
C LEU A 47 2.92 1.13 -0.56
N GLN A 48 3.20 0.38 -1.64
CA GLN A 48 3.54 -1.04 -1.54
C GLN A 48 4.87 -1.21 -0.80
N LYS A 49 5.86 -0.36 -1.09
CA LYS A 49 7.13 -0.36 -0.35
C LYS A 49 6.92 -0.09 1.14
N GLU A 50 6.14 0.93 1.48
CA GLU A 50 5.84 1.23 2.90
C GLU A 50 5.13 0.07 3.58
N PHE A 51 4.18 -0.58 2.89
CA PHE A 51 3.48 -1.75 3.40
C PHE A 51 4.44 -2.91 3.65
N ASP A 52 5.33 -3.22 2.70
CA ASP A 52 6.26 -4.34 2.79
C ASP A 52 7.30 -4.12 3.90
N ASP A 53 7.81 -2.90 4.06
CA ASP A 53 8.72 -2.53 5.15
C ASP A 53 8.04 -2.72 6.52
N LEU A 54 6.77 -2.34 6.61
CA LEU A 54 5.99 -2.41 7.84
C LEU A 54 5.55 -3.85 8.16
N ASP A 55 5.15 -4.65 7.17
CA ASP A 55 4.82 -6.06 7.33
C ASP A 55 6.05 -6.88 7.72
N THR A 56 7.20 -6.60 7.11
CA THR A 56 8.49 -7.23 7.48
C THR A 56 8.87 -6.91 8.92
N SER A 57 8.73 -5.64 9.33
CA SER A 57 9.01 -5.21 10.70
C SER A 57 8.10 -5.89 11.72
N LEU A 58 6.80 -6.05 11.39
CA LEU A 58 5.85 -6.76 12.26
C LEU A 58 6.20 -8.24 12.41
N ARG A 59 6.55 -8.93 11.33
CA ARG A 59 6.98 -10.35 11.38
C ARG A 59 8.23 -10.55 12.22
N GLN A 60 9.16 -9.60 12.21
CA GLN A 60 10.36 -9.67 13.06
C GLN A 60 10.02 -9.58 14.54
N ILE A 61 9.04 -8.74 14.91
CA ILE A 61 8.56 -8.63 16.30
C ILE A 61 7.89 -9.94 16.74
N GLU A 62 7.02 -10.50 15.91
CA GLU A 62 6.35 -11.79 16.20
C GLU A 62 7.33 -12.95 16.40
N ASN A 63 8.48 -12.94 15.71
CA ASN A 63 9.52 -13.96 15.85
C ASN A 63 10.44 -13.77 17.06
N ILE A 64 10.50 -12.58 17.66
CA ILE A 64 11.31 -12.29 18.87
C ILE A 64 10.50 -12.54 20.15
N GLU A 65 9.17 -12.43 20.08
CA GLU A 65 8.27 -12.65 21.22
C GLU A 65 7.86 -14.13 21.41
N MET A 66 8.29 -15.05 20.53
CA MET A 66 8.21 -16.51 20.70
C MET A 66 9.52 -17.08 21.27
#